data_AF-A0A7X8LJ51-F1
#
_entry.id   AF-A0A7X8LJ51-F1
#
_cell.length_a   1.000
_cell.length_b   1.000
_cell.length_c   1.000
_cell.angle_alpha   90.00
_cell.angle_beta   90.00
_cell.angle_gamma   90.00
#
_symmetry.space_group_name_H-M   'P 1'
#
loop_
_entity.id
_entity.type
_entity.pdbx_description
1 polymer ?
#
loop_
_entity_poly.entity_id
_entity_poly.type
_entity_poly.pdbx_seq_one_letter_code
_entity_poly.pdbx_strand_id
1 'polypeptide(L)'
;MSISLPLFQTRAFQMDLARQPEQLPAVKRVVAAAAGFGFNQCHLYLENSIRLEAYGAAGRGLSKEDAVELVAFAEKCGVEIVPSINLLGHVENFLVYDEFKEMDEARDGTRQPWQKLHNCLCPSSPRTRAWVAEVIAEIAPLFTSSHLHVGLDETWMLGSCNLCREWAAGRGLGALFTSHAAYLNSLVKSAGKRMWMWADMCFYYDSVIDNLPRDIVMVDWNYEHIGATPLFSFRNWRAVDSTRILKEAGFTVVPAAITNLENVRTFSRYAAGLGADTFLVTDWEGSHRFPDGLATTLCAAGHYLTHGELPEWQIAGEKLLPSLTLLEQRDFLMAIEGGKSDPEAALDVLRQHREELLCQVKRNEILQGFVQGEVAALKRETDLAARQVLRRGGAEVSVMDPLLLRLERALMYSAEWLELLAELAVAYNEKSGDRAIYDAAQNTHKGLISLKERVTAFCDRPGEATFPGEPVVLTLNLVGLDPSAHACEIDIGDTLEEMERVYYVDILPTAMSATKQVDIAIKKVPRFLRLAISGYARIGVASVLCRTLEGDMMPQRVVKAAGDVVDPQHLLDPDRKATLFNEPDIGKVWRVADPDSNNYVVLEY
;
A
#
# COMPACT_ATOMS: atom_id res chain seq x y z
N MET A 1 -10.73 2.18 41.70
CA MET A 1 -10.56 1.96 40.25
C MET A 1 -11.43 0.79 39.85
N SER A 2 -12.44 1.02 39.00
CA SER A 2 -13.17 -0.06 38.35
C SER A 2 -12.20 -0.73 37.38
N ILE A 3 -11.84 -1.99 37.58
CA ILE A 3 -11.05 -2.75 36.61
C ILE A 3 -11.98 -3.01 35.43
N SER A 4 -11.88 -2.21 34.36
CA SER A 4 -12.54 -2.51 33.09
C SER A 4 -11.93 -3.78 32.53
N LEU A 5 -12.77 -4.77 32.19
CA LEU A 5 -12.31 -5.94 31.44
C LEU A 5 -11.85 -5.49 30.04
N PRO A 6 -10.79 -6.11 29.49
CA PRO A 6 -10.34 -5.78 28.14
C PRO A 6 -11.43 -6.06 27.11
N LEU A 7 -11.45 -5.29 26.01
CA LEU A 7 -12.43 -5.47 24.93
C LEU A 7 -12.28 -6.84 24.26
N PHE A 8 -11.06 -7.38 24.24
CA PHE A 8 -10.70 -8.66 23.63
C PHE A 8 -9.78 -9.45 24.54
N GLN A 9 -9.96 -10.77 24.58
CA GLN A 9 -9.05 -11.68 25.30
C GLN A 9 -7.67 -11.69 24.65
N THR A 10 -7.66 -11.77 23.32
CA THR A 10 -6.44 -11.70 22.51
C THR A 10 -6.40 -10.37 21.78
N ARG A 11 -5.39 -9.57 22.12
CA ARG A 11 -5.09 -8.28 21.49
C ARG A 11 -3.83 -8.53 20.68
N ALA A 12 -4.02 -8.74 19.39
CA ALA A 12 -2.96 -9.11 18.48
C ALA A 12 -2.48 -7.89 17.68
N PHE A 13 -1.19 -7.84 17.39
CA PHE A 13 -0.62 -6.96 16.38
C PHE A 13 0.13 -7.81 15.35
N GLN A 14 0.34 -7.29 14.15
CA GLN A 14 1.13 -7.94 13.11
C GLN A 14 2.35 -7.09 12.75
N MET A 15 3.45 -7.77 12.42
CA MET A 15 4.68 -7.17 11.90
C MET A 15 4.94 -7.70 10.50
N ASP A 16 5.12 -6.82 9.51
CA ASP A 16 5.36 -7.19 8.10
C ASP A 16 6.85 -7.28 7.84
N LEU A 17 7.38 -8.49 7.99
CA LEU A 17 8.78 -8.78 7.64
C LEU A 17 8.93 -9.20 6.18
N ALA A 18 7.83 -9.49 5.48
CA ALA A 18 7.84 -9.92 4.10
C ALA A 18 8.22 -8.79 3.14
N ARG A 19 7.77 -7.55 3.41
CA ARG A 19 8.21 -6.37 2.65
C ARG A 19 9.45 -5.73 3.25
N GLN A 20 9.57 -5.71 4.58
CA GLN A 20 10.71 -5.13 5.30
C GLN A 20 11.34 -6.16 6.26
N PRO A 21 12.25 -7.03 5.77
CA PRO A 21 12.93 -7.99 6.63
C PRO A 21 13.79 -7.27 7.67
N GLU A 22 13.67 -7.69 8.92
CA GLU A 22 14.34 -7.04 10.05
C GLU A 22 15.32 -7.95 10.78
N GLN A 23 16.24 -7.32 11.51
CA GLN A 23 17.16 -8.04 12.39
C GLN A 23 16.46 -8.45 13.69
N LEU A 24 16.83 -9.62 14.23
CA LEU A 24 16.25 -10.15 15.46
C LEU A 24 16.19 -9.14 16.63
N PRO A 25 17.23 -8.31 16.92
CA PRO A 25 17.15 -7.30 17.97
C PRO A 25 16.05 -6.26 17.76
N ALA A 26 15.80 -5.84 16.51
CA ALA A 26 14.73 -4.88 16.20
C ALA A 26 13.34 -5.51 16.42
N VAL A 27 13.15 -6.74 15.94
CA VAL A 27 11.89 -7.49 16.14
C VAL A 27 11.60 -7.66 17.64
N LYS A 28 12.61 -8.01 18.45
CA LYS A 28 12.46 -8.13 19.90
C LYS A 28 12.06 -6.82 20.58
N ARG A 29 12.59 -5.66 20.13
CA ARG A 29 12.19 -4.35 20.69
C ARG A 29 10.72 -4.07 20.45
N VAL A 30 10.23 -4.28 19.22
CA VAL A 30 8.82 -4.06 18.89
C VAL A 30 7.91 -4.99 19.70
N VAL A 31 8.28 -6.27 19.82
CA VAL A 31 7.53 -7.24 20.64
C VAL A 31 7.45 -6.80 22.10
N ALA A 32 8.57 -6.38 22.70
CA ALA A 32 8.60 -5.90 24.08
C ALA A 32 7.78 -4.61 24.26
N ALA A 33 7.86 -3.68 23.32
CA ALA A 33 7.09 -2.43 23.34
C ALA A 33 5.59 -2.71 23.23
N ALA A 34 5.18 -3.52 22.26
CA ALA A 34 3.78 -3.91 22.06
C ALA A 34 3.21 -4.64 23.30
N ALA A 35 4.00 -5.51 23.93
CA ALA A 35 3.64 -6.14 25.20
C ALA A 35 3.37 -5.09 26.30
N GLY A 36 4.26 -4.10 26.41
CA GLY A 36 4.11 -2.95 27.32
C GLY A 36 2.84 -2.13 27.06
N PHE A 37 2.29 -2.19 25.84
CA PHE A 37 1.06 -1.50 25.44
C PHE A 37 -0.20 -2.37 25.55
N GLY A 38 -0.07 -3.60 26.04
CA GLY A 38 -1.20 -4.49 26.34
C GLY A 38 -1.46 -5.55 25.28
N PHE A 39 -0.70 -5.60 24.18
CA PHE A 39 -0.78 -6.72 23.23
C PHE A 39 -0.25 -8.01 23.85
N ASN A 40 -0.82 -9.14 23.48
CA ASN A 40 -0.41 -10.48 23.97
C ASN A 40 -0.23 -11.51 22.86
N GLN A 41 -0.36 -11.12 21.60
CA GLN A 41 -0.08 -11.97 20.44
C GLN A 41 0.54 -11.12 19.33
N CYS A 42 1.56 -11.65 18.65
CA CYS A 42 2.21 -11.07 17.49
C CYS A 42 2.07 -12.02 16.30
N HIS A 43 1.46 -11.53 15.23
CA HIS A 43 1.43 -12.22 13.93
C HIS A 43 2.66 -11.79 13.14
N LEU A 44 3.61 -12.71 12.98
CA LEU A 44 4.84 -12.46 12.25
C LEU A 44 4.59 -12.78 10.78
N TYR A 45 4.34 -11.75 9.96
CA TYR A 45 4.08 -11.91 8.53
C TYR A 45 5.39 -12.02 7.76
N LEU A 46 5.66 -13.23 7.24
CA LEU A 46 6.99 -13.65 6.79
C LEU A 46 7.09 -13.83 5.28
N GLU A 47 6.10 -14.42 4.60
CA GLU A 47 6.28 -14.94 3.22
C GLU A 47 7.58 -15.77 3.07
N ASN A 48 8.61 -15.20 2.43
CA ASN A 48 9.95 -15.77 2.28
C ASN A 48 11.03 -15.13 3.19
N SER A 49 10.65 -14.24 4.12
CA SER A 49 11.54 -13.59 5.10
C SER A 49 11.87 -14.45 6.32
N ILE A 50 11.96 -15.76 6.11
CA ILE A 50 12.60 -16.73 6.99
C ILE A 50 13.41 -17.72 6.13
N ARG A 51 14.59 -18.12 6.59
CA ARG A 51 15.43 -19.11 5.89
C ARG A 51 15.02 -20.53 6.26
N LEU A 52 14.27 -21.17 5.36
CA LEU A 52 13.92 -22.59 5.40
C LEU A 52 14.65 -23.35 4.28
N GLU A 53 14.87 -24.64 4.46
CA GLU A 53 15.55 -25.50 3.50
C GLU A 53 14.67 -25.65 2.26
N ALA A 54 13.35 -25.83 2.45
CA ALA A 54 12.34 -25.83 1.39
C ALA A 54 12.33 -24.54 0.54
N TYR A 55 12.83 -23.42 1.05
CA TYR A 55 12.85 -22.15 0.32
C TYR A 55 14.10 -21.97 -0.55
N GLY A 56 15.15 -22.77 -0.34
CA GLY A 56 16.39 -22.65 -1.10
C GLY A 56 16.95 -21.23 -1.10
N ALA A 57 17.29 -20.72 -2.28
CA ALA A 57 17.86 -19.39 -2.45
C ALA A 57 16.83 -18.24 -2.30
N ALA A 58 15.53 -18.56 -2.26
CA ALA A 58 14.47 -17.57 -2.09
C ALA A 58 14.28 -17.16 -0.61
N GLY A 59 14.75 -17.97 0.34
CA GLY A 59 14.66 -17.66 1.77
C GLY A 59 15.58 -16.51 2.19
N ARG A 60 15.04 -15.53 2.93
CA ARG A 60 15.79 -14.38 3.46
C ARG A 60 15.37 -14.04 4.90
N GLY A 61 15.85 -12.94 5.47
CA GLY A 61 15.40 -12.48 6.80
C GLY A 61 15.95 -13.31 7.97
N LEU A 62 15.07 -13.81 8.83
CA LEU A 62 15.44 -14.54 10.06
C LEU A 62 15.94 -15.96 9.77
N SER A 63 16.89 -16.49 10.54
CA SER A 63 17.16 -17.94 10.55
C SER A 63 16.14 -18.71 11.39
N LYS A 64 16.20 -20.04 11.33
CA LYS A 64 15.44 -20.92 12.23
C LYS A 64 15.81 -20.69 13.69
N GLU A 65 17.10 -20.49 13.97
CA GLU A 65 17.60 -20.18 15.31
C GLU A 65 17.09 -18.82 15.79
N ASP A 66 17.09 -17.81 14.92
CA ASP A 66 16.52 -16.49 15.23
C ASP A 66 15.03 -16.60 15.58
N ALA A 67 14.26 -17.41 14.84
CA ALA A 67 12.84 -17.63 15.10
C ALA A 67 12.60 -18.31 16.46
N VAL A 68 13.37 -19.36 16.79
CA VAL A 68 13.29 -20.03 18.10
C VAL A 68 13.68 -19.08 19.24
N GLU A 69 14.73 -18.29 19.04
CA GLU A 69 15.17 -17.29 20.03
C GLU A 69 14.12 -16.18 20.23
N LEU A 70 13.48 -15.72 19.14
CA LEU A 70 12.40 -14.75 19.19
C LEU A 70 11.21 -15.27 19.98
N VAL A 71 10.77 -16.50 19.71
CA VAL A 71 9.66 -17.15 20.41
C VAL A 71 9.93 -17.21 21.92
N ALA A 72 11.10 -17.71 22.31
CA ALA A 72 11.49 -17.80 23.72
C ALA A 72 11.61 -16.43 24.40
N PHE A 73 11.95 -15.38 23.66
CA PHE A 73 11.96 -14.01 24.16
C PHE A 73 10.53 -13.47 24.33
N ALA A 74 9.67 -13.64 23.33
CA ALA A 74 8.29 -13.15 23.33
C ALA A 74 7.46 -13.78 24.45
N GLU A 75 7.66 -15.07 24.73
CA GLU A 75 7.02 -15.76 25.86
C GLU A 75 7.35 -15.10 27.21
N LYS A 76 8.60 -14.62 27.40
CA LYS A 76 8.99 -13.89 28.61
C LYS A 76 8.31 -12.52 28.70
N CYS A 77 7.93 -11.94 27.56
CA CYS A 77 7.13 -10.71 27.49
C CYS A 77 5.62 -10.98 27.62
N GLY A 78 5.17 -12.24 27.69
CA GLY A 78 3.75 -12.60 27.68
C GLY A 78 3.08 -12.45 26.31
N VAL A 79 3.86 -12.53 25.23
CA VAL A 79 3.39 -12.43 23.84
C VAL A 79 3.56 -13.76 23.12
N GLU A 80 2.48 -14.30 22.58
CA GLU A 80 2.50 -15.47 21.68
C GLU A 80 2.91 -15.04 20.26
N ILE A 81 3.85 -15.75 19.62
CA ILE A 81 4.21 -15.51 18.21
C ILE A 81 3.47 -16.49 17.30
N VAL A 82 2.59 -15.98 16.44
CA VAL A 82 1.91 -16.74 15.39
C VAL A 82 2.65 -16.50 14.06
N PRO A 83 3.29 -17.52 13.47
CA PRO A 83 3.89 -17.37 12.14
C PRO A 83 2.80 -17.23 11.08
N SER A 84 2.98 -16.25 10.18
CA SER A 84 2.13 -16.06 9.01
C SER A 84 2.98 -16.20 7.74
N ILE A 85 2.73 -17.28 7.00
CA ILE A 85 3.36 -17.58 5.71
C ILE A 85 2.30 -17.68 4.63
N ASN A 86 2.69 -17.40 3.40
CA ASN A 86 1.78 -17.39 2.27
C ASN A 86 2.01 -18.65 1.42
N LEU A 87 0.97 -19.49 1.32
CA LEU A 87 1.04 -20.81 0.66
C LEU A 87 0.11 -20.93 -0.56
N LEU A 88 -0.33 -19.79 -1.11
CA LEU A 88 -1.02 -19.71 -2.40
C LEU A 88 -0.79 -18.34 -3.08
N GLY A 89 -1.40 -17.27 -2.56
CA GLY A 89 -1.19 -15.88 -3.02
C GLY A 89 0.01 -15.22 -2.34
N HIS A 90 0.45 -14.05 -2.81
CA HIS A 90 1.65 -13.32 -2.37
C HIS A 90 2.93 -14.18 -2.32
N VAL A 91 3.22 -14.86 -3.43
CA VAL A 91 4.42 -15.71 -3.60
C VAL A 91 5.36 -15.20 -4.68
N GLU A 92 5.23 -13.93 -5.08
CA GLU A 92 6.02 -13.29 -6.15
C GLU A 92 7.52 -13.43 -5.90
N ASN A 93 7.93 -13.28 -4.64
CA ASN A 93 9.32 -13.39 -4.23
C ASN A 93 9.91 -14.79 -4.42
N PHE A 94 9.08 -15.84 -4.51
CA PHE A 94 9.52 -17.18 -4.88
C PHE A 94 9.52 -17.35 -6.41
N LEU A 95 8.49 -16.84 -7.08
CA LEU A 95 8.26 -17.06 -8.51
C LEU A 95 9.25 -16.32 -9.43
N VAL A 96 10.15 -15.49 -8.89
CA VAL A 96 11.31 -14.95 -9.64
C VAL A 96 12.42 -15.98 -9.85
N TYR A 97 12.45 -17.07 -9.08
CA TYR A 97 13.45 -18.12 -9.18
C TYR A 97 12.96 -19.28 -10.07
N ASP A 98 13.84 -19.78 -10.94
CA ASP A 98 13.50 -20.82 -11.93
C ASP A 98 12.93 -22.10 -11.30
N GLU A 99 13.40 -22.48 -10.12
CA GLU A 99 12.98 -23.69 -9.41
C GLU A 99 11.49 -23.66 -8.96
N PHE A 100 10.89 -22.46 -8.89
CA PHE A 100 9.48 -22.30 -8.52
C PHE A 100 8.56 -22.12 -9.75
N LYS A 101 9.11 -21.97 -10.97
CA LYS A 101 8.31 -21.69 -12.17
C LYS A 101 7.29 -22.77 -12.51
N GLU A 102 7.57 -24.04 -12.22
CA GLU A 102 6.60 -25.13 -12.41
C GLU A 102 5.36 -24.99 -11.51
N MET A 103 5.51 -24.32 -10.37
CA MET A 103 4.46 -24.11 -9.40
C MET A 103 3.64 -22.83 -9.66
N ASP A 104 3.94 -22.07 -10.69
CA ASP A 104 3.33 -20.76 -11.00
C ASP A 104 1.98 -20.92 -11.73
N GLU A 105 0.95 -20.16 -11.35
CA GLU A 105 -0.33 -20.13 -12.11
C GLU A 105 -0.24 -19.48 -13.48
N ALA A 106 0.83 -18.75 -13.76
CA ALA A 106 1.09 -18.13 -15.05
C ALA A 106 2.24 -18.80 -15.82
N ARG A 107 2.60 -20.05 -15.48
CA ARG A 107 3.72 -20.78 -16.11
C ARG A 107 3.58 -21.01 -17.62
N ASP A 108 2.36 -21.08 -18.13
CA ASP A 108 2.02 -21.28 -19.54
C ASP A 108 1.95 -19.97 -20.35
N GLY A 109 2.46 -18.86 -19.78
CA GLY A 109 2.37 -17.54 -20.40
C GLY A 109 0.95 -16.96 -20.38
N THR A 110 0.01 -17.67 -19.76
CA THR A 110 -1.38 -17.27 -19.55
C THR A 110 -1.47 -16.29 -18.40
N ARG A 111 -1.04 -15.06 -18.69
CA ARG A 111 -1.37 -13.91 -17.85
C ARG A 111 -2.64 -13.29 -18.40
N GLN A 112 -3.57 -12.94 -17.51
CA GLN A 112 -4.58 -11.99 -17.91
C GLN A 112 -3.86 -10.65 -18.25
N PRO A 113 -4.28 -9.87 -19.26
CA PRO A 113 -3.58 -8.66 -19.69
C PRO A 113 -3.25 -7.63 -18.59
N TRP A 114 -4.05 -7.58 -17.52
CA TRP A 114 -3.87 -6.69 -16.36
C TRP A 114 -2.96 -7.29 -15.27
N GLN A 115 -2.55 -8.55 -15.40
CA GLN A 115 -1.74 -9.27 -14.41
C GLN A 115 -0.26 -9.16 -14.77
N LYS A 116 0.43 -8.24 -14.09
CA LYS A 116 1.87 -8.02 -14.30
C LYS A 116 2.77 -8.90 -13.44
N LEU A 117 2.25 -9.41 -12.33
CA LEU A 117 3.02 -10.14 -11.32
C LEU A 117 2.62 -11.60 -11.27
N HIS A 118 3.64 -12.46 -11.13
CA HIS A 118 3.46 -13.87 -10.81
C HIS A 118 3.18 -13.97 -9.31
N ASN A 119 1.92 -13.92 -8.89
CA ASN A 119 1.56 -13.84 -7.46
C ASN A 119 0.94 -15.09 -6.85
N CYS A 120 0.65 -16.13 -7.64
CA CYS A 120 -0.15 -17.27 -7.18
C CYS A 120 0.48 -18.61 -7.56
N LEU A 121 0.54 -19.54 -6.60
CA LEU A 121 0.90 -20.94 -6.85
C LEU A 121 -0.25 -21.69 -7.54
N CYS A 122 0.09 -22.71 -8.32
CA CYS A 122 -0.79 -23.68 -8.96
C CYS A 122 -1.13 -24.83 -8.01
N PRO A 123 -2.27 -24.82 -7.29
CA PRO A 123 -2.58 -25.88 -6.32
C PRO A 123 -2.88 -27.25 -6.94
N SER A 124 -3.07 -27.29 -8.27
CA SER A 124 -3.19 -28.55 -9.03
C SER A 124 -1.84 -29.17 -9.40
N SER A 125 -0.72 -28.49 -9.14
CA SER A 125 0.61 -29.04 -9.37
C SER A 125 0.99 -29.98 -8.22
N PRO A 126 1.42 -31.22 -8.50
CA PRO A 126 1.96 -32.12 -7.48
C PRO A 126 3.17 -31.52 -6.77
N ARG A 127 4.00 -30.75 -7.49
CA ARG A 127 5.17 -30.09 -6.90
C ARG A 127 4.76 -29.02 -5.88
N THR A 128 3.73 -28.22 -6.17
CA THR A 128 3.16 -27.27 -5.20
C THR A 128 2.69 -27.99 -3.94
N ARG A 129 1.96 -29.11 -4.08
CA ARG A 129 1.46 -29.86 -2.92
C ARG A 129 2.58 -30.46 -2.06
N ALA A 130 3.65 -30.95 -2.69
CA ALA A 130 4.82 -31.45 -1.98
C ALA A 130 5.56 -30.31 -1.26
N TRP A 131 5.81 -29.20 -1.96
CA TRP A 131 6.51 -28.05 -1.42
C TRP A 131 5.82 -27.44 -0.20
N VAL A 132 4.51 -27.18 -0.26
CA VAL A 132 3.79 -26.61 0.91
C VAL A 132 3.79 -27.56 2.11
N ALA A 133 3.87 -28.88 1.89
CA ALA A 133 4.01 -29.85 2.97
C ALA A 133 5.41 -29.81 3.61
N GLU A 134 6.47 -29.68 2.80
CA GLU A 134 7.85 -29.46 3.27
C GLU A 134 7.92 -28.18 4.11
N VAL A 135 7.36 -27.08 3.62
CA VAL A 135 7.35 -25.78 4.32
C VAL A 135 6.63 -25.86 5.67
N ILE A 136 5.42 -26.45 5.70
CA ILE A 136 4.66 -26.61 6.96
C ILE A 136 5.44 -27.48 7.95
N ALA A 137 6.04 -28.59 7.49
CA ALA A 137 6.82 -29.49 8.34
C ALA A 137 8.05 -28.79 8.95
N GLU A 138 8.69 -27.89 8.19
CA GLU A 138 9.85 -27.14 8.67
C GLU A 138 9.51 -25.97 9.60
N ILE A 139 8.46 -25.20 9.29
CA ILE A 139 8.14 -23.98 10.05
C ILE A 139 7.36 -24.27 11.34
N ALA A 140 6.45 -25.25 11.32
CA ALA A 140 5.59 -25.55 12.45
C ALA A 140 6.36 -25.80 13.77
N PRO A 141 7.44 -26.59 13.82
CA PRO A 141 8.17 -26.83 15.07
C PRO A 141 8.95 -25.63 15.61
N LEU A 142 9.17 -24.58 14.81
CA LEU A 142 9.93 -23.39 15.24
C LEU A 142 9.13 -22.48 16.17
N PHE A 143 7.80 -22.56 16.11
CA PHE A 143 6.89 -21.69 16.86
C PHE A 143 6.05 -22.51 17.84
N THR A 144 6.02 -22.09 19.11
CA THR A 144 5.26 -22.76 20.18
C THR A 144 3.76 -22.50 20.09
N SER A 145 3.33 -21.48 19.34
CA SER A 145 1.92 -21.18 19.11
C SER A 145 1.15 -22.40 18.59
N SER A 146 -0.08 -22.55 19.08
CA SER A 146 -1.02 -23.53 18.55
C SER A 146 -1.61 -23.15 17.19
N HIS A 147 -1.17 -22.02 16.61
CA HIS A 147 -1.68 -21.45 15.38
C HIS A 147 -0.58 -21.36 14.31
N LEU A 148 -1.00 -21.49 13.05
CA LEU A 148 -0.18 -21.20 11.87
C LEU A 148 -1.08 -20.54 10.84
N HIS A 149 -0.72 -19.34 10.42
CA HIS A 149 -1.44 -18.59 9.41
C HIS A 149 -0.83 -18.89 8.03
N VAL A 150 -1.66 -19.33 7.09
CA VAL A 150 -1.22 -19.83 5.76
C VAL A 150 -1.52 -18.87 4.59
N GLY A 151 -2.00 -17.67 4.91
CA GLY A 151 -2.29 -16.62 3.93
C GLY A 151 -3.57 -16.93 3.17
N LEU A 152 -3.43 -17.21 1.87
CA LEU A 152 -4.47 -17.53 0.89
C LEU A 152 -5.27 -16.34 0.35
N ASP A 153 -4.89 -15.13 0.75
CA ASP A 153 -5.40 -13.86 0.25
C ASP A 153 -5.02 -13.58 -1.20
N GLU A 154 -5.84 -12.77 -1.85
CA GLU A 154 -5.52 -12.11 -3.13
C GLU A 154 -5.12 -13.07 -4.27
N THR A 155 -5.71 -14.27 -4.27
CA THR A 155 -5.43 -15.33 -5.25
C THR A 155 -6.19 -15.14 -6.55
N TRP A 156 -6.09 -13.93 -7.12
CA TRP A 156 -6.82 -13.48 -8.31
C TRP A 156 -6.48 -14.26 -9.58
N MET A 157 -5.31 -14.91 -9.61
CA MET A 157 -4.84 -15.73 -10.75
C MET A 157 -5.21 -17.21 -10.66
N LEU A 158 -5.95 -17.64 -9.63
CA LEU A 158 -6.27 -19.04 -9.47
C LEU A 158 -7.07 -19.55 -10.68
N GLY A 159 -6.62 -20.65 -11.28
CA GLY A 159 -7.24 -21.18 -12.50
C GLY A 159 -6.67 -20.62 -13.80
N SER A 160 -5.61 -19.79 -13.74
CA SER A 160 -4.94 -19.25 -14.93
C SER A 160 -4.05 -20.24 -15.66
N CYS A 161 -3.66 -21.38 -15.08
CA CYS A 161 -2.86 -22.39 -15.79
C CYS A 161 -3.74 -23.53 -16.35
N ASN A 162 -3.22 -24.27 -17.32
CA ASN A 162 -3.91 -25.44 -17.89
C ASN A 162 -4.33 -26.49 -16.83
N LEU A 163 -3.46 -26.85 -15.87
CA LEU A 163 -3.80 -27.87 -14.86
C LEU A 163 -4.97 -27.44 -13.98
N CYS A 164 -4.99 -26.18 -13.55
CA CYS A 164 -6.07 -25.65 -12.71
C CYS A 164 -7.35 -25.43 -13.50
N ARG A 165 -7.27 -25.02 -14.78
CA ARG A 165 -8.44 -24.98 -15.68
C ARG A 165 -9.08 -26.35 -15.84
N GLU A 166 -8.27 -27.36 -16.14
CA GLU A 166 -8.73 -28.73 -16.30
C GLU A 166 -9.31 -29.28 -15.00
N TRP A 167 -8.66 -29.01 -13.86
CA TRP A 167 -9.16 -29.45 -12.56
C TRP A 167 -10.50 -28.79 -12.20
N ALA A 168 -10.63 -27.49 -12.48
CA ALA A 168 -11.81 -26.70 -12.14
C ALA A 168 -12.96 -26.90 -13.15
N ALA A 169 -12.71 -27.50 -14.31
CA ALA A 169 -13.73 -27.79 -15.30
C ALA A 169 -14.85 -28.65 -14.68
N GLY A 170 -16.07 -28.10 -14.67
CA GLY A 170 -17.25 -28.74 -14.07
C GLY A 170 -17.32 -28.72 -12.53
N ARG A 171 -16.32 -28.17 -11.83
CA ARG A 171 -16.28 -28.04 -10.36
C ARG A 171 -16.30 -26.58 -9.88
N GLY A 172 -15.76 -25.67 -10.69
CA GLY A 172 -15.60 -24.25 -10.37
C GLY A 172 -14.33 -23.92 -9.59
N LEU A 173 -13.91 -22.65 -9.64
CA LEU A 173 -12.69 -22.17 -8.97
C LEU A 173 -12.81 -22.17 -7.44
N GLY A 174 -14.00 -21.95 -6.89
CA GLY A 174 -14.23 -22.05 -5.45
C GLY A 174 -13.98 -23.45 -4.90
N ALA A 175 -14.30 -24.49 -5.67
CA ALA A 175 -13.97 -25.87 -5.31
C ALA A 175 -12.46 -26.12 -5.33
N LEU A 176 -11.73 -25.50 -6.27
CA LEU A 176 -10.27 -25.61 -6.36
C LEU A 176 -9.59 -24.95 -5.15
N PHE A 177 -9.99 -23.72 -4.85
CA PHE A 177 -9.53 -22.99 -3.67
C PHE A 177 -9.81 -23.79 -2.38
N THR A 178 -11.04 -24.25 -2.21
CA THR A 178 -11.46 -25.04 -1.04
C THR A 178 -10.66 -26.34 -0.92
N SER A 179 -10.39 -27.03 -2.04
CA SER A 179 -9.59 -28.26 -2.05
C SER A 179 -8.15 -28.03 -1.56
N HIS A 180 -7.55 -26.91 -1.97
CA HIS A 180 -6.20 -26.54 -1.50
C HIS A 180 -6.22 -26.12 -0.03
N ALA A 181 -7.15 -25.27 0.38
CA ALA A 181 -7.31 -24.85 1.78
C ALA A 181 -7.55 -26.05 2.72
N ALA A 182 -8.37 -27.02 2.31
CA ALA A 182 -8.61 -28.25 3.08
C ALA A 182 -7.35 -29.12 3.18
N TYR A 183 -6.55 -29.19 2.11
CA TYR A 183 -5.27 -29.89 2.14
C TYR A 183 -4.28 -29.24 3.11
N LEU A 184 -4.11 -27.91 3.05
CA LEU A 184 -3.28 -27.18 4.01
C LEU A 184 -3.78 -27.39 5.44
N ASN A 185 -5.09 -27.29 5.69
CA ASN A 185 -5.67 -27.51 7.01
C ASN A 185 -5.32 -28.91 7.56
N SER A 186 -5.33 -29.94 6.70
CA SER A 186 -4.94 -31.30 7.11
C SER A 186 -3.46 -31.40 7.52
N LEU A 187 -2.57 -30.70 6.84
CA LEU A 187 -1.14 -30.65 7.16
C LEU A 187 -0.89 -29.90 8.46
N VAL A 188 -1.50 -28.70 8.61
CA VAL A 188 -1.39 -27.88 9.82
C VAL A 188 -1.89 -28.64 11.05
N LYS A 189 -3.01 -29.36 10.93
CA LYS A 189 -3.53 -30.22 12.00
C LYS A 189 -2.62 -31.40 12.32
N SER A 190 -2.02 -32.01 11.31
CA SER A 190 -1.05 -33.10 11.50
C SER A 190 0.21 -32.62 12.24
N ALA A 191 0.55 -31.34 12.10
CA ALA A 191 1.61 -30.67 12.87
C ALA A 191 1.15 -30.20 14.27
N GLY A 192 -0.06 -30.56 14.72
CA GLY A 192 -0.58 -30.20 16.04
C GLY A 192 -1.05 -28.75 16.17
N LYS A 193 -1.30 -28.06 15.06
CA LYS A 193 -1.70 -26.65 15.03
C LYS A 193 -3.11 -26.47 14.44
N ARG A 194 -3.68 -25.28 14.65
CA ARG A 194 -4.93 -24.82 14.05
C ARG A 194 -4.62 -23.79 12.97
N MET A 195 -5.19 -24.00 11.79
CA MET A 195 -4.94 -23.14 10.63
C MET A 195 -5.69 -21.81 10.74
N TRP A 196 -4.98 -20.73 10.44
CA TRP A 196 -5.55 -19.41 10.18
C TRP A 196 -5.39 -19.07 8.69
N MET A 197 -6.33 -18.33 8.12
CA MET A 197 -6.25 -17.81 6.76
C MET A 197 -6.99 -16.49 6.64
N TRP A 198 -6.60 -15.67 5.67
CA TRP A 198 -7.38 -14.50 5.29
C TRP A 198 -8.69 -14.93 4.63
N ALA A 199 -9.77 -14.20 4.89
CA ALA A 199 -11.12 -14.60 4.55
C ALA A 199 -11.65 -14.01 3.23
N ASP A 200 -10.89 -13.13 2.57
CA ASP A 200 -11.28 -12.41 1.36
C ASP A 200 -11.74 -13.32 0.22
N MET A 201 -11.01 -14.40 -0.02
CA MET A 201 -11.34 -15.34 -1.10
C MET A 201 -12.64 -16.11 -0.85
N CYS A 202 -13.16 -16.13 0.38
CA CYS A 202 -14.49 -16.67 0.70
C CYS A 202 -15.62 -15.90 0.02
N PHE A 203 -15.40 -14.61 -0.22
CA PHE A 203 -16.36 -13.72 -0.87
C PHE A 203 -16.08 -13.56 -2.36
N TYR A 204 -14.85 -13.87 -2.80
CA TYR A 204 -14.47 -13.81 -4.21
C TYR A 204 -14.95 -15.03 -5.02
N TYR A 205 -14.80 -16.24 -4.50
CA TYR A 205 -15.21 -17.47 -5.18
C TYR A 205 -16.53 -18.04 -4.61
N ASP A 206 -17.39 -18.56 -5.50
CA ASP A 206 -18.65 -19.18 -5.08
C ASP A 206 -18.43 -20.41 -4.20
N SER A 207 -19.35 -20.63 -3.28
CA SER A 207 -19.44 -21.84 -2.45
C SER A 207 -18.23 -22.11 -1.54
N VAL A 208 -17.28 -21.17 -1.40
CA VAL A 208 -16.11 -21.37 -0.52
C VAL A 208 -16.53 -21.46 0.95
N ILE A 209 -17.36 -20.51 1.42
CA ILE A 209 -17.88 -20.49 2.80
C ILE A 209 -18.58 -21.82 3.14
N ASP A 210 -19.38 -22.33 2.21
CA ASP A 210 -20.15 -23.55 2.43
C ASP A 210 -19.25 -24.77 2.61
N ASN A 211 -18.17 -24.86 1.82
CA ASN A 211 -17.35 -26.08 1.70
C ASN A 211 -16.06 -26.08 2.54
N LEU A 212 -15.66 -24.96 3.17
CA LEU A 212 -14.45 -24.92 3.99
C LEU A 212 -14.60 -25.62 5.35
N PRO A 213 -13.58 -26.34 5.85
CA PRO A 213 -13.59 -26.89 7.20
C PRO A 213 -13.84 -25.81 8.28
N ARG A 214 -14.83 -26.03 9.15
CA ARG A 214 -15.26 -25.04 10.16
C ARG A 214 -14.26 -24.83 11.30
N ASP A 215 -13.25 -25.68 11.43
CA ASP A 215 -12.19 -25.52 12.42
C ASP A 215 -11.11 -24.50 12.02
N ILE A 216 -11.14 -24.00 10.77
CA ILE A 216 -10.26 -22.93 10.30
C ILE A 216 -10.64 -21.61 10.97
N VAL A 217 -9.64 -20.83 11.38
CA VAL A 217 -9.82 -19.44 11.85
C VAL A 217 -9.79 -18.50 10.65
N MET A 218 -10.83 -17.69 10.52
CA MET A 218 -11.00 -16.72 9.44
C MET A 218 -10.53 -15.35 9.88
N VAL A 219 -9.50 -14.81 9.24
CA VAL A 219 -9.05 -13.45 9.48
C VAL A 219 -9.73 -12.52 8.47
N ASP A 220 -10.67 -11.72 8.97
CA ASP A 220 -11.51 -10.84 8.16
C ASP A 220 -11.01 -9.41 8.28
N TRP A 221 -10.33 -8.97 7.23
CA TRP A 221 -9.64 -7.69 7.24
C TRP A 221 -10.51 -6.55 6.69
N ASN A 222 -10.47 -5.38 7.32
CA ASN A 222 -11.11 -4.18 6.83
C ASN A 222 -10.35 -2.94 7.35
N TYR A 223 -9.85 -2.12 6.43
CA TYR A 223 -8.94 -1.02 6.75
C TYR A 223 -9.61 0.36 6.72
N GLU A 224 -10.94 0.38 6.59
CA GLU A 224 -11.73 1.60 6.46
C GLU A 224 -12.49 1.93 7.76
N HIS A 225 -12.98 3.17 7.87
CA HIS A 225 -13.86 3.55 8.97
C HIS A 225 -15.15 2.71 8.97
N ILE A 226 -15.47 2.08 10.11
CA ILE A 226 -16.68 1.27 10.26
C ILE A 226 -17.82 2.13 10.82
N GLY A 227 -18.86 2.35 10.01
CA GLY A 227 -20.10 3.01 10.43
C GLY A 227 -20.99 2.09 11.27
N ALA A 228 -22.20 1.82 10.78
CA ALA A 228 -23.11 0.87 11.44
C ALA A 228 -22.71 -0.61 11.24
N THR A 229 -22.09 -0.91 10.10
CA THR A 229 -21.63 -2.25 9.71
C THR A 229 -20.35 -2.09 8.88
N PRO A 230 -19.40 -3.05 8.95
CA PRO A 230 -18.34 -3.14 7.97
C PRO A 230 -18.96 -3.47 6.63
N LEU A 231 -18.41 -2.86 5.58
CA LEU A 231 -18.77 -3.13 4.21
C LEU A 231 -17.48 -3.55 3.51
N PHE A 232 -17.45 -4.81 3.10
CA PHE A 232 -16.34 -5.43 2.40
C PHE A 232 -16.75 -5.74 0.96
N SER A 233 -15.85 -5.57 -0.01
CA SER A 233 -16.22 -5.57 -1.43
C SER A 233 -15.14 -6.24 -2.28
N PHE A 234 -15.44 -7.45 -2.80
CA PHE A 234 -14.55 -8.17 -3.74
C PHE A 234 -15.27 -8.77 -4.94
N ARG A 235 -16.31 -9.58 -4.73
CA ARG A 235 -17.11 -10.14 -5.84
C ARG A 235 -18.31 -9.27 -6.14
N ASN A 236 -18.41 -8.82 -7.40
CA ASN A 236 -19.50 -7.98 -7.91
C ASN A 236 -19.69 -6.67 -7.14
N TRP A 237 -18.64 -6.21 -6.44
CA TRP A 237 -18.64 -5.00 -5.62
C TRP A 237 -19.79 -4.91 -4.62
N ARG A 238 -20.27 -6.06 -4.15
CA ARG A 238 -21.32 -6.12 -3.14
C ARG A 238 -20.70 -5.81 -1.80
N ALA A 239 -21.00 -4.62 -1.31
CA ALA A 239 -20.76 -4.23 0.07
C ALA A 239 -21.54 -5.17 1.00
N VAL A 240 -20.81 -6.10 1.65
CA VAL A 240 -21.38 -7.07 2.59
C VAL A 240 -20.71 -6.97 3.96
N ASP A 241 -21.44 -7.37 4.98
CA ASP A 241 -20.95 -7.57 6.33
C ASP A 241 -20.24 -8.94 6.42
N SER A 242 -19.01 -9.00 5.90
CA SER A 242 -18.21 -10.23 5.81
C SER A 242 -18.04 -10.89 7.18
N THR A 243 -17.74 -10.09 8.21
CA THR A 243 -17.53 -10.56 9.57
C THR A 243 -18.74 -11.34 10.09
N ARG A 244 -19.95 -10.77 9.95
CA ARG A 244 -21.18 -11.42 10.42
C ARG A 244 -21.48 -12.67 9.61
N ILE A 245 -21.36 -12.62 8.29
CA ILE A 245 -21.61 -13.78 7.42
C ILE A 245 -20.71 -14.97 7.82
N LEU A 246 -19.42 -14.73 8.06
CA LEU A 246 -18.49 -15.78 8.48
C LEU A 246 -18.84 -16.35 9.86
N LYS A 247 -19.22 -15.49 10.82
CA LYS A 247 -19.64 -15.96 12.15
C LYS A 247 -20.93 -16.76 12.09
N GLU A 248 -21.93 -16.31 11.33
CA GLU A 248 -23.19 -17.02 11.13
C GLU A 248 -23.00 -18.35 10.39
N ALA A 249 -22.00 -18.43 9.51
CA ALA A 249 -21.58 -19.68 8.86
C ALA A 249 -20.85 -20.66 9.81
N GLY A 250 -20.57 -20.24 11.05
CA GLY A 250 -20.01 -21.08 12.12
C GLY A 250 -18.48 -21.05 12.24
N PHE A 251 -17.80 -20.08 11.64
CA PHE A 251 -16.35 -19.93 11.78
C PHE A 251 -15.96 -19.16 13.04
N THR A 252 -14.77 -19.45 13.58
CA THR A 252 -14.08 -18.50 14.45
C THR A 252 -13.54 -17.38 13.57
N VAL A 253 -13.94 -16.13 13.84
CA VAL A 253 -13.55 -14.96 13.05
C VAL A 253 -12.68 -14.03 13.88
N VAL A 254 -11.58 -13.59 13.29
CA VAL A 254 -10.65 -12.59 13.83
C VAL A 254 -10.71 -11.35 12.95
N PRO A 255 -11.37 -10.28 13.41
CA PRO A 255 -11.38 -9.01 12.71
C PRO A 255 -9.98 -8.39 12.70
N ALA A 256 -9.54 -7.93 11.53
CA ALA A 256 -8.23 -7.33 11.32
C ALA A 256 -8.35 -5.89 10.79
N ALA A 257 -7.90 -4.93 11.60
CA ALA A 257 -7.85 -3.51 11.27
C ALA A 257 -6.43 -3.10 10.91
N ILE A 258 -6.24 -2.04 10.12
CA ILE A 258 -4.91 -1.46 9.90
C ILE A 258 -4.52 -0.62 11.13
N THR A 259 -3.24 -0.29 11.26
CA THR A 259 -2.62 0.69 12.19
C THR A 259 -3.13 2.12 11.97
N ASN A 260 -4.46 2.30 11.96
CA ASN A 260 -5.17 3.55 11.96
C ASN A 260 -6.15 3.53 13.15
N LEU A 261 -5.97 4.47 14.08
CA LEU A 261 -6.73 4.47 15.34
C LEU A 261 -8.24 4.63 15.15
N GLU A 262 -8.69 5.31 14.09
CA GLU A 262 -10.11 5.44 13.79
C GLU A 262 -10.71 4.12 13.30
N ASN A 263 -10.02 3.42 12.39
CA ASN A 263 -10.40 2.08 11.94
C ASN A 263 -10.37 1.07 13.10
N VAL A 264 -9.30 1.04 13.90
CA VAL A 264 -9.19 0.19 15.10
C VAL A 264 -10.37 0.43 16.05
N ARG A 265 -10.71 1.69 16.35
CA ARG A 265 -11.79 2.02 17.29
C ARG A 265 -13.16 1.58 16.80
N THR A 266 -13.43 1.84 15.53
CA THR A 266 -14.76 1.58 14.95
C THR A 266 -14.96 0.10 14.66
N PHE A 267 -13.98 -0.57 14.07
CA PHE A 267 -14.09 -2.00 13.77
C PHE A 267 -14.08 -2.86 15.03
N SER A 268 -13.28 -2.51 16.05
CA SER A 268 -13.23 -3.29 17.27
C SER A 268 -14.52 -3.20 18.09
N ARG A 269 -15.20 -2.04 18.11
CA ARG A 269 -16.53 -1.92 18.74
C ARG A 269 -17.56 -2.81 18.06
N TYR A 270 -17.55 -2.80 16.73
CA TYR A 270 -18.41 -3.65 15.92
C TYR A 270 -18.15 -5.15 16.21
N ALA A 271 -16.88 -5.55 16.13
CA ALA A 271 -16.40 -6.90 16.41
C ALA A 271 -16.75 -7.40 17.82
N ALA A 272 -16.56 -6.54 18.83
CA ALA A 272 -16.92 -6.84 20.21
C ALA A 272 -18.43 -7.05 20.36
N GLY A 273 -19.26 -6.26 19.66
CA GLY A 273 -20.71 -6.44 19.61
C GLY A 273 -21.16 -7.78 19.01
N LEU A 274 -20.35 -8.36 18.14
CA LEU A 274 -20.55 -9.72 17.61
C LEU A 274 -19.98 -10.83 18.52
N GLY A 275 -19.27 -10.49 19.61
CA GLY A 275 -18.61 -11.44 20.49
C GLY A 275 -17.37 -12.10 19.87
N ALA A 276 -16.54 -11.33 19.14
CA ALA A 276 -15.21 -11.80 18.76
C ALA A 276 -14.25 -11.71 19.96
N ASP A 277 -13.45 -12.76 20.20
CA ASP A 277 -12.52 -12.81 21.34
C ASP A 277 -11.12 -12.28 21.00
N THR A 278 -10.78 -12.24 19.72
CA THR A 278 -9.48 -11.79 19.19
C THR A 278 -9.68 -10.64 18.23
N PHE A 279 -8.83 -9.62 18.34
CA PHE A 279 -8.75 -8.51 17.39
C PHE A 279 -7.30 -8.33 16.95
N LEU A 280 -7.07 -8.22 15.64
CA LEU A 280 -5.75 -8.07 15.03
C LEU A 280 -5.56 -6.65 14.51
N VAL A 281 -4.45 -6.01 14.89
CA VAL A 281 -4.00 -4.74 14.33
C VAL A 281 -2.86 -5.04 13.36
N THR A 282 -3.14 -4.92 12.06
CA THR A 282 -2.20 -5.15 10.97
C THR A 282 -1.44 -3.90 10.61
N ASP A 283 -0.18 -4.07 10.23
CA ASP A 283 0.61 -3.04 9.58
C ASP A 283 1.24 -3.64 8.33
N TRP A 284 0.94 -3.03 7.19
CA TRP A 284 1.48 -3.43 5.91
C TRP A 284 2.56 -2.46 5.50
N GLU A 285 3.70 -2.99 5.05
CA GLU A 285 4.83 -2.16 4.62
C GLU A 285 5.36 -1.22 5.72
N GLY A 286 5.42 -1.69 6.97
CA GLY A 286 6.16 -1.07 8.08
C GLY A 286 6.11 0.45 8.09
N SER A 287 4.91 1.02 7.96
CA SER A 287 4.52 2.43 7.75
C SER A 287 5.64 3.51 7.61
N HIS A 288 6.61 3.29 6.71
CA HIS A 288 7.75 4.15 6.34
C HIS A 288 9.11 3.94 7.06
N ARG A 289 9.57 2.67 7.10
CA ARG A 289 10.99 2.24 6.93
C ARG A 289 11.75 1.85 8.19
N PHE A 290 11.19 2.07 9.37
CA PHE A 290 11.79 1.65 10.63
C PHE A 290 10.73 1.05 11.58
N PRO A 291 10.98 -0.11 12.21
CA PRO A 291 9.97 -0.84 12.99
C PRO A 291 9.37 -0.05 14.17
N ASP A 292 10.14 0.86 14.76
CA ASP A 292 9.72 1.65 15.92
C ASP A 292 8.78 2.82 15.54
N GLY A 293 8.59 3.12 14.25
CA GLY A 293 7.69 4.19 13.79
C GLY A 293 6.23 3.96 14.19
N LEU A 294 5.86 2.70 14.41
CA LEU A 294 4.51 2.32 14.84
C LEU A 294 4.25 2.51 16.33
N ALA A 295 5.27 2.82 17.14
CA ALA A 295 5.16 2.76 18.59
C ALA A 295 4.01 3.62 19.13
N THR A 296 3.82 4.84 18.60
CA THR A 296 2.74 5.75 19.03
C THR A 296 1.35 5.15 18.75
N THR A 297 1.17 4.59 17.56
CA THR A 297 -0.11 4.02 17.14
C THR A 297 -0.41 2.71 17.85
N LEU A 298 0.60 1.83 18.00
CA LEU A 298 0.49 0.61 18.78
C LEU A 298 0.21 0.92 20.25
N CYS A 299 0.83 1.94 20.84
CA CYS A 299 0.51 2.37 22.20
C CYS A 299 -0.96 2.74 22.36
N ALA A 300 -1.47 3.60 21.47
CA ALA A 300 -2.87 4.02 21.50
C ALA A 300 -3.83 2.83 21.25
N ALA A 301 -3.54 1.99 20.26
CA ALA A 301 -4.37 0.83 19.91
C ALA A 301 -4.38 -0.22 21.02
N GLY A 302 -3.22 -0.62 21.54
CA GLY A 302 -3.09 -1.61 22.62
C GLY A 302 -3.77 -1.14 23.90
N HIS A 303 -3.56 0.13 24.28
CA HIS A 303 -4.24 0.72 25.43
C HIS A 303 -5.76 0.72 25.24
N TYR A 304 -6.24 1.13 24.07
CA TYR A 304 -7.67 1.15 23.74
C TYR A 304 -8.30 -0.24 23.76
N LEU A 305 -7.66 -1.24 23.18
CA LEU A 305 -8.17 -2.62 23.20
C LEU A 305 -8.17 -3.21 24.63
N THR A 306 -7.34 -2.67 25.52
CA THR A 306 -7.24 -3.11 26.92
C THR A 306 -8.22 -2.38 27.85
N HIS A 307 -8.49 -1.10 27.63
CA HIS A 307 -9.27 -0.27 28.58
C HIS A 307 -10.58 0.26 27.99
N GLY A 308 -10.79 0.17 26.68
CA GLY A 308 -11.97 0.70 25.99
C GLY A 308 -11.93 2.22 25.72
N GLU A 309 -10.85 2.89 26.14
CA GLU A 309 -10.63 4.33 25.98
C GLU A 309 -9.21 4.62 25.50
N LEU A 310 -9.00 5.81 24.92
CA LEU A 310 -7.67 6.21 24.48
C LEU A 310 -6.81 6.57 25.69
N PRO A 311 -5.48 6.32 25.65
CA PRO A 311 -4.62 6.69 26.75
C PRO A 311 -4.60 8.20 26.95
N GLU A 312 -4.59 8.65 28.20
CA GLU A 312 -4.15 10.02 28.51
C GLU A 312 -2.69 10.20 28.06
N TRP A 313 -2.31 11.42 27.68
CA TRP A 313 -0.98 11.69 27.14
C TRP A 313 0.14 11.32 28.13
N GLN A 314 -0.10 11.42 29.44
CA GLN A 314 0.86 11.02 30.48
C GLN A 314 1.15 9.52 30.41
N ILE A 315 0.11 8.71 30.23
CA ILE A 315 0.24 7.26 30.10
C ILE A 315 1.02 6.92 28.83
N ALA A 316 0.71 7.61 27.71
CA ALA A 316 1.43 7.43 26.46
C ALA A 316 2.91 7.85 26.60
N GLY A 317 3.17 8.99 27.26
CA GLY A 317 4.50 9.54 27.50
C GLY A 317 5.37 8.60 28.34
N GLU A 318 4.86 8.12 29.47
CA GLU A 318 5.56 7.16 30.34
C GLU A 318 5.90 5.85 29.60
N LYS A 319 5.01 5.41 28.72
CA LYS A 319 5.13 4.15 27.98
C LYS A 319 6.11 4.25 26.79
N LEU A 320 6.08 5.36 26.06
CA LEU A 320 6.89 5.58 24.87
C LEU A 320 8.28 6.13 25.20
N LEU A 321 8.36 7.00 26.21
CA LEU A 321 9.53 7.82 26.53
C LEU A 321 9.79 7.81 28.04
N PRO A 322 10.00 6.64 28.67
CA PRO A 322 10.18 6.53 30.12
C PRO A 322 11.45 7.22 30.63
N SER A 323 12.42 7.51 29.76
CA SER A 323 13.66 8.22 30.07
C SER A 323 13.49 9.74 30.15
N LEU A 324 12.43 10.29 29.56
CA LEU A 324 12.20 11.73 29.50
C LEU A 324 11.40 12.25 30.70
N THR A 325 11.58 13.52 31.02
CA THR A 325 10.77 14.21 32.03
C THR A 325 9.32 14.38 31.56
N LEU A 326 8.40 14.58 32.49
CA LEU A 326 6.98 14.79 32.17
C LEU A 326 6.74 15.98 31.20
N LEU A 327 7.56 17.03 31.30
CA LEU A 327 7.46 18.19 30.41
C LEU A 327 7.90 17.83 28.99
N GLU A 328 9.02 17.10 28.86
CA GLU A 328 9.54 16.64 27.57
C GLU A 328 8.61 15.62 26.91
N GLN A 329 8.00 14.72 27.69
CA GLN A 329 6.97 13.80 27.21
C GLN A 329 5.76 14.54 26.64
N ARG A 330 5.28 15.56 27.35
CA ARG A 330 4.20 16.43 26.87
C ARG A 330 4.59 17.10 25.56
N ASP A 331 5.78 17.70 25.52
CA ASP A 331 6.23 18.48 24.37
C ASP A 331 6.43 17.58 23.15
N PHE A 332 6.95 16.36 23.32
CA PHE A 332 7.01 15.34 22.26
C PHE A 332 5.62 14.98 21.74
N LEU A 333 4.67 14.68 22.62
CA LEU A 333 3.31 14.28 22.22
C LEU A 333 2.55 15.44 21.54
N MET A 334 2.75 16.66 22.01
CA MET A 334 2.22 17.87 21.37
C MET A 334 2.87 18.12 20.01
N ALA A 335 4.16 17.85 19.84
CA ALA A 335 4.85 17.98 18.56
C ALA A 335 4.25 17.05 17.49
N ILE A 336 3.98 15.79 17.85
CA ILE A 336 3.39 14.81 16.92
C ILE A 336 1.90 15.08 16.62
N GLU A 337 1.12 15.62 17.57
CA GLU A 337 -0.29 15.96 17.35
C GLU A 337 -0.48 17.32 16.65
N GLY A 338 0.35 18.31 17.01
CA GLY A 338 0.25 19.72 16.59
C GLY A 338 0.97 20.06 15.29
N GLY A 339 1.87 19.20 14.80
CA GLY A 339 2.70 19.44 13.61
C GLY A 339 1.99 19.44 12.25
N LYS A 340 0.64 19.40 12.21
CA LYS A 340 -0.12 19.41 10.95
C LYS A 340 -0.07 20.75 10.20
N SER A 341 0.37 21.84 10.84
CA SER A 341 0.46 23.17 10.20
C SER A 341 1.86 23.80 10.19
N ASP A 342 2.75 23.46 11.13
CA ASP A 342 4.13 23.94 11.14
C ASP A 342 5.09 22.81 11.58
N PRO A 343 5.87 22.23 10.65
CA PRO A 343 6.81 21.17 10.97
C PRO A 343 7.96 21.66 11.86
N GLU A 344 8.35 22.95 11.85
CA GLU A 344 9.53 23.39 12.62
C GLU A 344 9.33 23.27 14.13
N ALA A 345 8.15 23.64 14.63
CA ALA A 345 7.85 23.50 16.05
C ALA A 345 7.98 22.04 16.52
N ALA A 346 7.57 21.09 15.67
CA ALA A 346 7.72 19.68 15.95
C ALA A 346 9.19 19.21 15.82
N LEU A 347 9.89 19.64 14.77
CA LEU A 347 11.29 19.29 14.53
C LEU A 347 12.22 19.81 15.62
N ASP A 348 12.02 21.03 16.13
CA ASP A 348 12.84 21.61 17.19
C ASP A 348 12.78 20.80 18.48
N VAL A 349 11.60 20.33 18.88
CA VAL A 349 11.44 19.46 20.04
C VAL A 349 12.16 18.13 19.80
N LEU A 350 11.99 17.53 18.61
CA LEU A 350 12.62 16.25 18.29
C LEU A 350 14.15 16.34 18.17
N ARG A 351 14.69 17.48 17.71
CA ARG A 351 16.14 17.74 17.64
C ARG A 351 16.78 17.78 19.02
N GLN A 352 16.07 18.25 20.05
CA GLN A 352 16.58 18.28 21.43
C GLN A 352 16.78 16.88 22.01
N HIS A 353 16.02 15.89 21.53
CA HIS A 353 16.05 14.51 21.99
C HIS A 353 16.61 13.55 20.93
N ARG A 354 17.66 13.97 20.22
CA ARG A 354 18.29 13.16 19.16
C ARG A 354 18.86 11.82 19.61
N GLU A 355 19.10 11.62 20.90
CA GLU A 355 19.59 10.34 21.45
C GLU A 355 18.47 9.30 21.60
N GLU A 356 17.20 9.75 21.63
CA GLU A 356 16.04 8.87 21.74
C GLU A 356 15.64 8.34 20.35
N LEU A 357 15.71 7.02 20.18
CA LEU A 357 15.47 6.37 18.89
C LEU A 357 14.07 6.68 18.33
N LEU A 358 13.04 6.68 19.19
CA LEU A 358 11.69 7.01 18.77
C LEU A 358 11.58 8.46 18.26
N CYS A 359 12.32 9.40 18.86
CA CYS A 359 12.40 10.77 18.38
C CYS A 359 13.07 10.85 17.01
N GLN A 360 14.14 10.10 16.78
CA GLN A 360 14.78 10.00 15.46
C GLN A 360 13.80 9.47 14.40
N VAL A 361 13.07 8.38 14.70
CA VAL A 361 12.12 7.79 13.74
C VAL A 361 10.95 8.74 13.44
N LYS A 362 10.38 9.40 14.46
CA LYS A 362 9.32 10.40 14.25
C LYS A 362 9.80 11.63 13.48
N ARG A 363 11.03 12.05 13.71
CA ARG A 363 11.65 13.13 12.92
C ARG A 363 11.81 12.71 11.46
N ASN A 364 12.19 11.46 11.19
CA ASN A 364 12.28 10.92 9.83
C ASN A 364 10.91 10.92 9.13
N GLU A 365 9.85 10.46 9.80
CA GLU A 365 8.48 10.49 9.25
C GLU A 365 8.05 11.92 8.85
N ILE A 366 8.28 12.89 9.75
CA ILE A 366 7.93 14.31 9.51
C ILE A 366 8.74 14.89 8.36
N LEU A 367 10.07 14.69 8.35
CA LEU A 367 10.94 15.20 7.28
C LEU A 367 10.60 14.58 5.93
N GLN A 368 10.39 13.26 5.87
CA GLN A 368 9.98 12.56 4.66
C GLN A 368 8.67 13.13 4.12
N GLY A 369 7.63 13.19 4.96
CA GLY A 369 6.32 13.69 4.57
C GLY A 369 6.36 15.15 4.11
N PHE A 370 7.07 16.00 4.85
CA PHE A 370 7.26 17.40 4.48
C PHE A 370 8.00 17.53 3.16
N VAL A 371 9.19 16.93 3.01
CA VAL A 371 10.04 17.09 1.83
C VAL A 371 9.31 16.56 0.59
N GLN A 372 8.69 15.38 0.67
CA GLN A 372 7.95 14.81 -0.46
C GLN A 372 6.73 15.67 -0.85
N GLY A 373 5.98 16.17 0.14
CA GLY A 373 4.85 17.07 -0.10
C GLY A 373 5.27 18.42 -0.69
N GLU A 374 6.30 19.04 -0.11
CA GLU A 374 6.81 20.36 -0.50
C GLU A 374 7.43 20.32 -1.90
N VAL A 375 8.16 19.25 -2.27
CA VAL A 375 8.71 19.08 -3.63
C VAL A 375 7.61 19.08 -4.69
N ALA A 376 6.50 18.36 -4.44
CA ALA A 376 5.39 18.32 -5.38
C ALA A 376 4.71 19.69 -5.53
N ALA A 377 4.55 20.43 -4.42
CA ALA A 377 4.02 21.79 -4.44
C ALA A 377 4.95 22.78 -5.18
N LEU A 378 6.24 22.76 -4.83
CA LEU A 378 7.26 23.65 -5.41
C LEU A 378 7.36 23.51 -6.93
N LYS A 379 7.29 22.29 -7.46
CA LYS A 379 7.26 22.07 -8.92
C LYS A 379 6.07 22.77 -9.57
N ARG A 380 4.85 22.53 -9.07
CA ARG A 380 3.62 23.12 -9.63
C ARG A 380 3.61 24.65 -9.53
N GLU A 381 4.05 25.18 -8.39
CA GLU A 381 4.02 26.62 -8.17
C GLU A 381 5.13 27.35 -8.93
N THR A 382 6.29 26.72 -9.12
CA THR A 382 7.38 27.24 -9.96
C THR A 382 6.91 27.41 -11.40
N ASP A 383 6.19 26.44 -11.95
CA ASP A 383 5.58 26.57 -13.28
C ASP A 383 4.61 27.75 -13.36
N LEU A 384 3.72 27.87 -12.37
CA LEU A 384 2.74 28.95 -12.35
C LEU A 384 3.40 30.33 -12.27
N ALA A 385 4.37 30.49 -11.37
CA ALA A 385 5.04 31.75 -11.13
C ALA A 385 5.92 32.16 -12.33
N ALA A 386 6.69 31.23 -12.89
CA ALA A 386 7.50 31.52 -14.07
C ALA A 386 6.65 31.95 -15.27
N ARG A 387 5.44 31.39 -15.45
CA ARG A 387 4.47 31.86 -16.48
C ARG A 387 3.97 33.27 -16.20
N GLN A 388 3.76 33.64 -14.95
CA GLN A 388 3.36 35.01 -14.61
C GLN A 388 4.48 36.01 -14.94
N VAL A 389 5.74 35.63 -14.65
CA VAL A 389 6.91 36.45 -15.00
C VAL A 389 6.99 36.67 -16.51
N LEU A 390 6.88 35.61 -17.32
CA LEU A 390 6.94 35.73 -18.78
C LEU A 390 5.78 36.54 -19.37
N ARG A 391 4.53 36.33 -18.89
CA ARG A 391 3.37 37.11 -19.34
C ARG A 391 3.49 38.60 -19.06
N ARG A 392 4.27 38.99 -18.04
CA ARG A 392 4.54 40.39 -17.70
C ARG A 392 5.86 40.90 -18.30
N GLY A 393 6.39 40.23 -19.33
CA GLY A 393 7.61 40.65 -20.03
C GLY A 393 8.87 40.60 -19.17
N GLY A 394 8.90 39.76 -18.13
CA GLY A 394 10.05 39.62 -17.23
C GLY A 394 10.16 40.67 -16.13
N ALA A 395 9.22 41.63 -16.03
CA ALA A 395 9.34 42.76 -15.09
C ALA A 395 9.04 42.42 -13.62
N GLU A 396 8.39 41.29 -13.33
CA GLU A 396 7.96 40.91 -11.97
C GLU A 396 8.61 39.61 -11.46
N VAL A 397 9.93 39.51 -11.58
CA VAL A 397 10.69 38.37 -11.06
C VAL A 397 10.48 38.15 -9.56
N SER A 398 10.18 39.20 -8.79
CA SER A 398 9.93 39.12 -7.34
C SER A 398 8.75 38.21 -6.96
N VAL A 399 7.88 37.83 -7.90
CA VAL A 399 6.86 36.78 -7.71
C VAL A 399 7.50 35.43 -7.36
N MET A 400 8.77 35.22 -7.73
CA MET A 400 9.55 34.02 -7.41
C MET A 400 10.18 34.05 -6.00
N ASP A 401 10.25 35.20 -5.31
CA ASP A 401 10.94 35.32 -4.02
C ASP A 401 10.38 34.38 -2.94
N PRO A 402 9.04 34.25 -2.78
CA PRO A 402 8.47 33.28 -1.83
C PRO A 402 8.82 31.83 -2.19
N LEU A 403 8.95 31.52 -3.49
CA LEU A 403 9.33 30.18 -3.96
C LEU A 403 10.80 29.88 -3.67
N LEU A 404 11.70 30.86 -3.86
CA LEU A 404 13.12 30.73 -3.53
C LEU A 404 13.31 30.45 -2.03
N LEU A 405 12.60 31.16 -1.16
CA LEU A 405 12.64 30.93 0.29
C LEU A 405 12.15 29.51 0.65
N ARG A 406 11.06 29.05 0.04
CA ARG A 406 10.55 27.69 0.25
C ARG A 406 11.49 26.62 -0.29
N LEU A 407 12.14 26.86 -1.44
CA LEU A 407 13.17 25.98 -2.01
C LEU A 407 14.37 25.86 -1.07
N GLU A 408 14.82 26.95 -0.48
CA GLU A 408 15.90 26.95 0.51
C GLU A 408 15.54 26.13 1.75
N ARG A 409 14.32 26.32 2.26
CA ARG A 409 13.81 25.53 3.38
C ARG A 409 13.73 24.03 3.04
N ALA A 410 13.21 23.68 1.86
CA ALA A 410 13.13 22.29 1.41
C ALA A 410 14.53 21.66 1.22
N LEU A 411 15.51 22.43 0.75
CA LEU A 411 16.90 22.00 0.65
C LEU A 411 17.53 21.73 2.02
N MET A 412 17.28 22.61 2.99
CA MET A 412 17.74 22.43 4.36
C MET A 412 17.19 21.13 4.97
N TYR A 413 15.87 20.91 4.91
CA TYR A 413 15.27 19.68 5.46
C TYR A 413 15.64 18.42 4.69
N SER A 414 15.81 18.49 3.37
CA SER A 414 16.24 17.32 2.60
C SER A 414 17.70 16.93 2.91
N ALA A 415 18.57 17.90 3.23
CA ALA A 415 19.90 17.61 3.75
C ALA A 415 19.83 17.01 5.16
N GLU A 416 19.04 17.61 6.06
CA GLU A 416 18.80 17.10 7.42
C GLU A 416 18.26 15.67 7.40
N TRP A 417 17.36 15.37 6.47
CA TRP A 417 16.78 14.04 6.31
C TRP A 417 17.83 13.00 5.91
N LEU A 418 18.76 13.35 5.00
CA LEU A 418 19.85 12.46 4.61
C LEU A 418 20.80 12.14 5.78
N GLU A 419 21.11 13.13 6.61
CA GLU A 419 21.91 12.93 7.82
C GLU A 419 21.20 11.99 8.81
N LEU A 420 19.91 12.23 9.05
CA LEU A 420 19.11 11.40 9.94
C LEU A 420 18.99 9.95 9.46
N LEU A 421 18.84 9.73 8.15
CA LEU A 421 18.83 8.38 7.59
C LEU A 421 20.16 7.64 7.83
N ALA A 422 21.29 8.35 7.82
CA ALA A 422 22.58 7.75 8.16
C ALA A 422 22.67 7.39 9.65
N GLU A 423 22.12 8.23 10.55
CA GLU A 423 22.04 7.94 11.99
C GLU A 423 21.18 6.69 12.25
N LEU A 424 19.99 6.62 11.64
CA LEU A 424 19.08 5.49 11.77
C LEU A 424 19.69 4.20 11.21
N ALA A 425 20.37 4.27 10.06
CA ALA A 425 21.08 3.11 9.51
C ALA A 425 22.10 2.54 10.52
N VAL A 426 22.82 3.39 11.25
CA VAL A 426 23.71 2.93 12.33
C VAL A 426 22.94 2.31 13.49
N ALA A 427 21.84 2.95 13.93
CA ALA A 427 21.04 2.47 15.08
C ALA A 427 20.40 1.09 14.83
N TYR A 428 19.99 0.81 13.60
CA TYR A 428 19.44 -0.47 13.18
C TYR A 428 20.52 -1.43 12.64
N ASN A 429 21.80 -1.03 12.66
CA ASN A 429 22.93 -1.78 12.10
C ASN A 429 22.70 -2.16 10.61
N GLU A 430 22.02 -1.28 9.89
CA GLU A 430 21.80 -1.39 8.45
C GLU A 430 23.05 -0.95 7.70
N LYS A 431 23.55 -1.84 6.83
CA LYS A 431 24.76 -1.56 6.05
C LYS A 431 24.52 -0.71 4.81
N SER A 432 23.27 -0.50 4.42
CA SER A 432 22.89 0.25 3.23
C SER A 432 21.87 1.35 3.49
N GLY A 433 21.36 1.47 4.73
CA GLY A 433 20.00 1.97 4.93
C GLY A 433 19.02 1.12 4.11
N ASP A 434 17.72 1.25 4.26
CA ASP A 434 16.82 0.74 3.24
C ASP A 434 17.11 1.49 1.90
N ARG A 435 17.66 0.77 0.91
CA ARG A 435 18.30 1.37 -0.27
C ARG A 435 17.33 2.25 -1.05
N ALA A 436 16.08 1.84 -1.16
CA ALA A 436 15.05 2.60 -1.88
C ALA A 436 14.78 3.96 -1.22
N ILE A 437 14.95 4.04 0.09
CA ILE A 437 14.65 5.21 0.92
C ILE A 437 15.70 6.26 0.75
N TYR A 438 16.92 5.78 0.88
CA TYR A 438 18.11 6.55 0.76
C TYR A 438 18.26 7.05 -0.67
N ASP A 439 18.05 6.19 -1.67
CA ASP A 439 18.05 6.57 -3.08
C ASP A 439 16.95 7.61 -3.37
N ALA A 440 15.73 7.44 -2.82
CA ALA A 440 14.66 8.41 -2.97
C ALA A 440 15.00 9.77 -2.33
N ALA A 441 15.56 9.77 -1.11
CA ALA A 441 15.98 11.00 -0.42
C ALA A 441 17.10 11.71 -1.20
N GLN A 442 18.11 10.97 -1.66
CA GLN A 442 19.22 11.51 -2.46
C GLN A 442 18.74 12.10 -3.78
N ASN A 443 17.86 11.39 -4.50
CA ASN A 443 17.29 11.87 -5.75
C ASN A 443 16.44 13.12 -5.54
N THR A 444 15.68 13.16 -4.45
CA THR A 444 14.87 14.32 -4.08
C THR A 444 15.74 15.53 -3.78
N HIS A 445 16.79 15.37 -2.97
CA HIS A 445 17.72 16.43 -2.64
C HIS A 445 18.43 16.99 -3.90
N LYS A 446 18.96 16.11 -4.76
CA LYS A 446 19.54 16.51 -6.06
C LYS A 446 18.54 17.24 -6.96
N GLY A 447 17.29 16.76 -6.98
CA GLY A 447 16.21 17.38 -7.74
C GLY A 447 15.88 18.80 -7.26
N LEU A 448 15.89 19.02 -5.94
CA LEU A 448 15.72 20.36 -5.35
C LEU A 448 16.88 21.30 -5.67
N ILE A 449 18.13 20.81 -5.64
CA ILE A 449 19.31 21.61 -6.04
C ILE A 449 19.14 22.06 -7.48
N SER A 450 18.86 21.12 -8.38
CA SER A 450 18.68 21.42 -9.80
C SER A 450 17.50 22.38 -10.05
N LEU A 451 16.40 22.23 -9.30
CA LEU A 451 15.27 23.15 -9.40
C LEU A 451 15.65 24.57 -8.94
N LYS A 452 16.36 24.71 -7.81
CA LYS A 452 16.87 26.02 -7.34
C LYS A 452 17.78 26.66 -8.38
N GLU A 453 18.72 25.92 -8.96
CA GLU A 453 19.62 26.42 -10.00
C GLU A 453 18.85 26.95 -11.22
N ARG A 454 17.85 26.20 -11.70
CA ARG A 454 17.02 26.63 -12.84
C ARG A 454 16.17 27.86 -12.49
N VAL A 455 15.57 27.90 -11.30
CA VAL A 455 14.78 29.05 -10.84
C VAL A 455 15.66 30.29 -10.75
N THR A 456 16.84 30.20 -10.11
CA THR A 456 17.78 31.32 -10.01
C THR A 456 18.21 31.80 -11.39
N ALA A 457 18.60 30.91 -12.29
CA ALA A 457 18.99 31.27 -13.65
C ALA A 457 17.84 31.97 -14.43
N PHE A 458 16.60 31.51 -14.22
CA PHE A 458 15.40 32.13 -14.79
C PHE A 458 15.16 33.53 -14.20
N CYS A 459 15.32 33.70 -12.89
CA CYS A 459 15.18 35.00 -12.23
C CYS A 459 16.23 36.01 -12.71
N ASP A 460 17.47 35.58 -12.94
CA ASP A 460 18.56 36.45 -13.40
C ASP A 460 18.34 36.95 -14.83
N ARG A 461 17.79 36.09 -15.72
CA ARG A 461 17.55 36.40 -17.14
C ARG A 461 16.20 35.84 -17.62
N PRO A 462 15.08 36.47 -17.24
CA PRO A 462 13.75 36.01 -17.64
C PRO A 462 13.59 36.13 -19.16
N GLY A 463 13.28 35.02 -19.83
CA GLY A 463 13.07 34.96 -21.28
C GLY A 463 14.29 34.57 -22.12
N GLU A 464 15.50 34.55 -21.54
CA GLU A 464 16.70 33.96 -22.16
C GLU A 464 17.04 32.59 -21.56
N ALA A 465 16.88 32.46 -20.24
CA ALA A 465 17.11 31.20 -19.56
C ALA A 465 15.98 30.20 -19.81
N THR A 466 16.31 28.90 -19.78
CA THR A 466 15.35 27.81 -19.88
C THR A 466 14.28 27.95 -18.80
N PHE A 467 13.02 27.71 -19.18
CA PHE A 467 11.89 27.71 -18.24
C PHE A 467 12.18 26.73 -17.07
N PRO A 468 11.97 27.13 -15.80
CA PRO A 468 12.46 26.36 -14.66
C PRO A 468 11.67 25.07 -14.39
N GLY A 469 10.42 24.99 -14.83
CA GLY A 469 9.73 23.70 -14.95
C GLY A 469 9.35 23.40 -16.40
N GLU A 470 8.17 22.86 -16.65
CA GLU A 470 7.87 22.23 -17.94
C GLU A 470 7.12 23.21 -18.87
N PRO A 471 7.69 23.54 -20.05
CA PRO A 471 7.14 24.57 -20.93
C PRO A 471 5.76 24.19 -21.48
N VAL A 472 5.48 22.89 -21.62
CA VAL A 472 4.18 22.35 -21.98
C VAL A 472 3.83 21.19 -21.05
N VAL A 473 2.64 21.24 -20.46
CA VAL A 473 2.11 20.19 -19.59
C VAL A 473 0.76 19.74 -20.11
N LEU A 474 0.62 18.45 -20.39
CA LEU A 474 -0.66 17.82 -20.70
C LEU A 474 -1.36 17.45 -19.38
N THR A 475 -2.57 17.95 -19.17
CA THR A 475 -3.37 17.70 -17.97
C THR A 475 -4.62 16.91 -18.32
N LEU A 476 -4.86 15.82 -17.58
CA LEU A 476 -6.04 14.98 -17.67
C LEU A 476 -6.79 14.98 -16.34
N ASN A 477 -8.09 15.24 -16.37
CA ASN A 477 -8.96 15.11 -15.22
C ASN A 477 -9.78 13.83 -15.34
N LEU A 478 -9.53 12.89 -14.43
CA LEU A 478 -10.17 11.59 -14.36
C LEU A 478 -11.30 11.62 -13.35
N VAL A 479 -12.40 10.96 -13.67
CA VAL A 479 -13.57 10.77 -12.80
C VAL A 479 -13.99 9.31 -12.87
N GLY A 480 -14.08 8.66 -11.73
CA GLY A 480 -14.35 7.23 -11.66
C GLY A 480 -15.17 6.86 -10.43
N LEU A 481 -15.95 5.80 -10.57
CA LEU A 481 -16.65 5.16 -9.45
C LEU A 481 -15.85 3.97 -8.88
N ASP A 482 -14.77 3.54 -9.54
CA ASP A 482 -14.05 2.30 -9.24
C ASP A 482 -12.50 2.48 -9.26
N PRO A 483 -11.79 2.18 -8.15
CA PRO A 483 -10.33 2.26 -8.04
C PRO A 483 -9.45 1.23 -8.80
N SER A 484 -10.01 0.27 -9.54
CA SER A 484 -9.27 -0.98 -9.85
C SER A 484 -8.80 -1.20 -11.32
N ALA A 485 -7.51 -1.54 -11.48
CA ALA A 485 -6.88 -2.17 -12.66
C ALA A 485 -7.18 -1.57 -14.05
N HIS A 486 -7.01 -0.25 -14.22
CA HIS A 486 -7.04 0.41 -15.53
C HIS A 486 -5.66 0.84 -15.99
N ALA A 487 -5.26 0.38 -17.17
CA ALA A 487 -4.11 0.94 -17.86
C ALA A 487 -4.53 2.17 -18.66
N CYS A 488 -3.79 3.27 -18.48
CA CYS A 488 -3.94 4.50 -19.24
C CYS A 488 -2.68 4.71 -20.07
N GLU A 489 -2.87 4.87 -21.38
CA GLU A 489 -1.80 5.18 -22.32
C GLU A 489 -2.10 6.50 -23.02
N ILE A 490 -1.07 7.34 -23.13
CA ILE A 490 -1.14 8.56 -23.91
C ILE A 490 0.01 8.59 -24.89
N ASP A 491 -0.36 8.65 -26.16
CA ASP A 491 0.55 8.83 -27.27
C ASP A 491 0.33 10.23 -27.87
N ILE A 492 1.39 10.89 -28.32
CA ILE A 492 1.33 12.21 -28.94
C ILE A 492 2.15 12.25 -30.22
N GLY A 493 1.78 13.07 -31.20
CA GLY A 493 2.54 13.19 -32.46
C GLY A 493 2.14 14.38 -33.32
N ASP A 494 2.98 14.71 -34.31
CA ASP A 494 2.65 15.69 -35.36
C ASP A 494 1.82 15.08 -36.50
N THR A 495 1.88 13.75 -36.65
CA THR A 495 1.12 12.93 -37.60
C THR A 495 0.49 11.74 -36.86
N LEU A 496 -0.51 11.08 -37.47
CA LEU A 496 -1.18 9.92 -36.87
C LEU A 496 -0.29 8.66 -36.91
N GLU A 497 0.66 8.64 -37.84
CA GLU A 497 1.57 7.52 -38.10
C GLU A 497 2.82 7.56 -37.20
N GLU A 498 3.20 8.74 -36.70
CA GLU A 498 4.41 8.97 -35.90
C GLU A 498 4.06 9.46 -34.48
N MET A 499 3.13 8.77 -33.81
CA MET A 499 2.82 9.06 -32.41
C MET A 499 3.78 8.33 -31.48
N GLU A 500 4.36 9.04 -30.51
CA GLU A 500 5.21 8.49 -29.44
C GLU A 500 4.45 8.43 -28.11
N ARG A 501 4.70 7.37 -27.35
CA ARG A 501 4.12 7.22 -26.02
C ARG A 501 4.83 8.12 -25.03
N VAL A 502 4.08 9.03 -24.40
CA VAL A 502 4.60 9.95 -23.38
C VAL A 502 4.12 9.63 -21.98
N TYR A 503 3.06 8.83 -21.86
CA TYR A 503 2.57 8.39 -20.57
C TYR A 503 2.00 6.98 -20.64
N TYR A 504 2.31 6.22 -19.61
CA TYR A 504 1.79 4.88 -19.40
C TYR A 504 1.71 4.62 -17.91
N VAL A 505 0.55 4.21 -17.46
CA VAL A 505 0.36 3.67 -16.12
C VAL A 505 -0.55 2.46 -16.21
N ASP A 506 -0.27 1.49 -15.36
CA ASP A 506 -0.91 0.17 -15.41
C ASP A 506 -2.19 0.10 -14.62
N ILE A 507 -2.24 0.90 -13.57
CA ILE A 507 -3.36 1.01 -12.65
C ILE A 507 -3.50 2.48 -12.32
N LEU A 508 -4.58 3.08 -12.79
CA LEU A 508 -4.91 4.46 -12.45
C LEU A 508 -5.18 4.57 -10.95
N PRO A 509 -4.46 5.44 -10.21
CA PRO A 509 -4.59 5.53 -8.76
C PRO A 509 -5.83 6.35 -8.36
N THR A 510 -7.02 5.96 -8.79
CA THR A 510 -8.27 6.68 -8.46
C THR A 510 -8.92 6.11 -7.20
N ALA A 511 -9.57 6.95 -6.39
CA ALA A 511 -10.38 6.50 -5.26
C ALA A 511 -11.87 6.61 -5.63
N MET A 512 -12.73 5.80 -5.01
CA MET A 512 -14.19 5.88 -5.25
C MET A 512 -14.66 7.33 -5.08
N SER A 513 -15.37 7.86 -6.09
CA SER A 513 -16.04 9.18 -6.07
C SER A 513 -15.16 10.44 -6.08
N ALA A 514 -13.85 10.32 -6.29
CA ALA A 514 -12.95 11.47 -6.39
C ALA A 514 -12.55 11.81 -7.83
N THR A 515 -12.52 13.10 -8.19
CA THR A 515 -11.84 13.58 -9.40
C THR A 515 -10.34 13.60 -9.16
N LYS A 516 -9.55 13.01 -10.06
CA LYS A 516 -8.08 12.99 -9.97
C LYS A 516 -7.44 13.65 -11.17
N GLN A 517 -6.49 14.56 -10.93
CA GLN A 517 -5.70 15.20 -11.98
C GLN A 517 -4.41 14.43 -12.24
N VAL A 518 -4.06 14.25 -13.52
CA VAL A 518 -2.80 13.68 -14.01
C VAL A 518 -2.12 14.71 -14.89
N ASP A 519 -0.90 15.12 -14.54
CA ASP A 519 -0.10 16.10 -15.28
C ASP A 519 1.14 15.42 -15.90
N ILE A 520 1.37 15.64 -17.19
CA ILE A 520 2.42 15.00 -17.99
C ILE A 520 3.24 16.08 -18.71
N ALA A 521 4.53 16.14 -18.41
CA ALA A 521 5.46 17.05 -19.07
C ALA A 521 5.72 16.62 -20.52
N ILE A 522 5.59 17.54 -21.48
CA ILE A 522 5.85 17.28 -22.90
C ILE A 522 6.66 18.43 -23.53
N LYS A 523 7.39 18.14 -24.62
CA LYS A 523 8.32 19.11 -25.23
C LYS A 523 7.63 20.27 -25.95
N LYS A 524 6.48 20.01 -26.56
CA LYS A 524 5.67 20.97 -27.33
C LYS A 524 4.22 20.49 -27.35
N VAL A 525 3.29 21.39 -27.71
CA VAL A 525 1.89 21.00 -27.97
C VAL A 525 1.88 20.04 -29.17
N PRO A 526 1.31 18.84 -29.03
CA PRO A 526 1.25 17.91 -30.13
C PRO A 526 0.10 18.29 -31.05
N ARG A 527 0.20 17.95 -32.34
CA ARG A 527 -0.96 18.07 -33.22
C ARG A 527 -2.02 17.03 -32.88
N PHE A 528 -1.61 15.80 -32.60
CA PHE A 528 -2.50 14.70 -32.26
C PHE A 528 -2.17 14.12 -30.89
N LEU A 529 -3.22 13.77 -30.15
CA LEU A 529 -3.14 13.05 -28.89
C LEU A 529 -4.05 11.83 -28.97
N ARG A 530 -3.52 10.64 -28.66
CA ARG A 530 -4.29 9.42 -28.50
C ARG A 530 -4.36 9.11 -27.01
N LEU A 531 -5.56 9.12 -26.46
CA LEU A 531 -5.85 8.70 -25.09
C LEU A 531 -6.50 7.32 -25.15
N ALA A 532 -5.84 6.32 -24.59
CA ALA A 532 -6.35 4.97 -24.47
C ALA A 532 -6.53 4.59 -23.01
N ILE A 533 -7.68 4.01 -22.69
CA ILE A 533 -7.97 3.48 -21.36
C ILE A 533 -8.47 2.04 -21.53
N SER A 534 -7.79 1.11 -20.88
CA SER A 534 -8.11 -0.31 -20.90
C SER A 534 -8.25 -0.82 -19.46
N GLY A 535 -9.12 -1.79 -19.20
CA GLY A 535 -9.36 -2.32 -17.85
C GLY A 535 -10.82 -2.60 -17.54
N TYR A 536 -11.07 -3.04 -16.31
CA TYR A 536 -12.39 -3.44 -15.83
C TYR A 536 -13.09 -2.26 -15.16
N ALA A 537 -14.35 -1.98 -15.52
CA ALA A 537 -15.19 -0.91 -14.94
C ALA A 537 -14.98 0.51 -15.50
N ARG A 538 -15.92 1.40 -15.13
CA ARG A 538 -16.17 2.72 -15.72
C ARG A 538 -15.15 3.77 -15.23
N ILE A 539 -14.16 4.09 -16.06
CA ILE A 539 -13.40 5.34 -15.93
C ILE A 539 -13.91 6.37 -16.91
N GLY A 540 -14.21 7.55 -16.39
CA GLY A 540 -14.50 8.75 -17.14
C GLY A 540 -13.32 9.70 -17.21
N VAL A 541 -13.20 10.40 -18.33
CA VAL A 541 -12.28 11.52 -18.50
C VAL A 541 -13.13 12.77 -18.64
N ALA A 542 -13.01 13.68 -17.68
CA ALA A 542 -13.76 14.94 -17.65
C ALA A 542 -13.15 15.99 -18.58
N SER A 543 -11.81 16.07 -18.67
CA SER A 543 -11.16 17.03 -19.57
C SER A 543 -9.73 16.62 -19.90
N VAL A 544 -9.26 17.03 -21.09
CA VAL A 544 -7.87 16.89 -21.54
C VAL A 544 -7.41 18.23 -22.11
N LEU A 545 -6.30 18.78 -21.62
CA LEU A 545 -5.80 20.11 -22.02
C LEU A 545 -4.27 20.19 -22.06
N CYS A 546 -3.72 20.97 -22.99
CA CYS A 546 -2.29 21.28 -23.06
C CYS A 546 -2.05 22.68 -22.49
N ARG A 547 -1.37 22.76 -21.36
CA ARG A 547 -0.99 24.02 -20.72
C ARG A 547 0.33 24.52 -21.28
N THR A 548 0.33 25.61 -22.04
CA THR A 548 1.53 26.27 -22.57
C THR A 548 1.87 27.57 -21.84
N LEU A 549 3.01 28.17 -22.14
CA LEU A 549 3.37 29.50 -21.64
C LEU A 549 2.39 30.60 -22.10
N GLU A 550 1.70 30.40 -23.23
CA GLU A 550 0.78 31.36 -23.85
C GLU A 550 -0.66 31.19 -23.35
N GLY A 551 -1.03 29.98 -22.91
CA GLY A 551 -2.36 29.67 -22.38
C GLY A 551 -2.67 28.19 -22.38
N ASP A 552 -3.84 27.85 -21.85
CA ASP A 552 -4.38 26.48 -21.91
C ASP A 552 -5.03 26.27 -23.28
N MET A 553 -4.62 25.20 -23.96
CA MET A 553 -5.17 24.78 -25.24
C MET A 553 -6.03 23.54 -25.03
N MET A 554 -7.23 23.57 -25.61
CA MET A 554 -8.11 22.41 -25.67
C MET A 554 -8.00 21.75 -27.05
N PRO A 555 -8.25 20.43 -27.12
CA PRO A 555 -8.42 19.78 -28.41
C PRO A 555 -9.57 20.43 -29.19
N GLN A 556 -9.37 20.64 -30.49
CA GLN A 556 -10.36 21.26 -31.37
C GLN A 556 -11.39 20.26 -31.89
N ARG A 557 -10.99 18.98 -32.06
CA ARG A 557 -11.89 17.93 -32.55
C ARG A 557 -11.46 16.54 -32.14
N VAL A 558 -12.45 15.65 -32.08
CA VAL A 558 -12.25 14.20 -32.05
C VAL A 558 -11.98 13.71 -33.48
N VAL A 559 -10.78 13.21 -33.73
CA VAL A 559 -10.36 12.65 -35.03
C VAL A 559 -10.89 11.23 -35.19
N LYS A 560 -10.80 10.42 -34.13
CA LYS A 560 -11.17 9.02 -34.13
C LYS A 560 -11.52 8.56 -32.72
N ALA A 561 -12.46 7.64 -32.60
CA ALA A 561 -12.65 6.86 -31.38
C ALA A 561 -12.86 5.39 -31.77
N ALA A 562 -12.48 4.47 -30.90
CA ALA A 562 -12.73 3.04 -31.06
C ALA A 562 -13.01 2.39 -29.70
N GLY A 563 -13.56 1.18 -29.73
CA GLY A 563 -14.02 0.47 -28.54
C GLY A 563 -15.33 1.02 -27.97
N ASP A 564 -15.60 0.74 -26.70
CA ASP A 564 -16.79 1.16 -25.96
C ASP A 564 -16.55 2.52 -25.29
N VAL A 565 -16.45 3.56 -26.12
CA VAL A 565 -16.30 4.96 -25.67
C VAL A 565 -17.63 5.70 -25.79
N VAL A 566 -18.15 6.18 -24.66
CA VAL A 566 -19.41 6.94 -24.61
C VAL A 566 -19.12 8.43 -24.73
N ASP A 567 -19.69 9.03 -25.77
CA ASP A 567 -19.67 10.47 -26.05
C ASP A 567 -18.27 11.12 -25.95
N PRO A 568 -17.37 10.82 -26.92
CA PRO A 568 -16.03 11.40 -26.93
C PRO A 568 -16.02 12.93 -27.13
N GLN A 569 -17.15 13.54 -27.51
CA GLN A 569 -17.25 14.98 -27.72
C GLN A 569 -17.14 15.78 -26.41
N HIS A 570 -17.45 15.17 -25.25
CA HIS A 570 -17.24 15.81 -23.95
C HIS A 570 -15.77 16.23 -23.73
N LEU A 571 -14.80 15.56 -24.36
CA LEU A 571 -13.38 15.96 -24.26
C LEU A 571 -13.06 17.30 -24.93
N LEU A 572 -13.99 17.85 -25.72
CA LEU A 572 -13.86 19.16 -26.37
C LEU A 572 -14.50 20.29 -25.54
N ASP A 573 -15.16 19.98 -24.43
CA ASP A 573 -15.87 20.93 -23.58
C ASP A 573 -15.28 20.92 -22.14
N PRO A 574 -15.06 22.07 -21.51
CA PRO A 574 -14.61 22.14 -20.11
C PRO A 574 -15.71 21.83 -19.06
N ASP A 575 -16.92 21.39 -19.43
CA ASP A 575 -17.98 21.02 -18.49
C ASP A 575 -17.61 19.81 -17.57
N ARG A 576 -18.44 19.54 -16.56
CA ARG A 576 -18.18 18.46 -15.57
C ARG A 576 -18.58 17.05 -16.03
N LYS A 577 -19.13 16.89 -17.22
CA LYS A 577 -19.46 15.59 -17.82
C LYS A 577 -18.17 14.92 -18.26
N ALA A 578 -18.27 13.62 -18.46
CA ALA A 578 -17.12 12.80 -18.76
C ALA A 578 -17.39 11.95 -20.00
N THR A 579 -16.35 11.71 -20.78
CA THR A 579 -16.31 10.61 -21.73
C THR A 579 -15.99 9.33 -20.97
N LEU A 580 -16.88 8.33 -21.02
CA LEU A 580 -16.69 7.06 -20.32
C LEU A 580 -16.02 6.04 -21.24
N PHE A 581 -15.01 5.37 -20.72
CA PHE A 581 -14.34 4.24 -21.36
C PHE A 581 -14.85 2.95 -20.69
N ASN A 582 -15.32 1.99 -21.50
CA ASN A 582 -15.95 0.72 -21.09
C ASN A 582 -17.27 0.87 -20.31
N GLU A 583 -18.41 0.79 -21.01
CA GLU A 583 -19.72 0.53 -20.39
C GLU A 583 -20.21 -0.90 -20.67
N PRO A 584 -20.14 -1.81 -19.69
CA PRO A 584 -20.97 -3.00 -19.78
C PRO A 584 -22.04 -3.11 -18.69
N ASP A 585 -23.13 -3.79 -19.08
CA ASP A 585 -24.17 -4.32 -18.19
C ASP A 585 -23.52 -5.31 -17.20
N ILE A 586 -23.38 -4.86 -15.94
CA ILE A 586 -22.66 -5.53 -14.84
C ILE A 586 -23.13 -6.99 -14.64
N GLY A 587 -24.34 -7.34 -15.10
CA GLY A 587 -24.88 -8.69 -15.00
C GLY A 587 -24.34 -9.73 -15.99
N LYS A 588 -23.59 -9.36 -17.05
CA LYS A 588 -23.28 -10.26 -18.18
C LYS A 588 -21.80 -10.61 -18.44
N VAL A 589 -20.83 -9.99 -17.77
CA VAL A 589 -19.41 -9.96 -18.25
C VAL A 589 -18.45 -10.90 -17.52
N TRP A 590 -18.92 -11.87 -16.74
CA TRP A 590 -18.02 -12.95 -16.28
C TRP A 590 -17.65 -13.96 -17.39
N ARG A 591 -17.93 -13.66 -18.66
CA ARG A 591 -17.52 -14.45 -19.81
C ARG A 591 -16.42 -13.74 -20.59
N VAL A 592 -15.21 -14.23 -20.34
CA VAL A 592 -14.01 -14.13 -21.21
C VAL A 592 -13.43 -12.73 -21.28
N ALA A 593 -12.11 -12.66 -21.07
CA ALA A 593 -11.29 -11.50 -21.37
C ALA A 593 -11.71 -10.91 -22.73
N ASP A 594 -11.83 -9.58 -22.79
CA ASP A 594 -11.64 -8.88 -24.05
C ASP A 594 -10.25 -8.21 -23.99
N PRO A 595 -9.17 -8.93 -24.35
CA PRO A 595 -7.85 -8.32 -24.53
C PRO A 595 -7.83 -7.31 -25.69
N ASP A 596 -8.90 -7.27 -26.49
CA ASP A 596 -9.01 -6.51 -27.73
C ASP A 596 -9.90 -5.26 -27.59
N SER A 597 -10.34 -4.89 -26.38
CA SER A 597 -11.03 -3.60 -26.17
C SER A 597 -10.03 -2.45 -26.28
N ASN A 598 -9.64 -2.12 -27.51
CA ASN A 598 -8.81 -0.97 -27.86
C ASN A 598 -9.66 0.31 -27.73
N ASN A 599 -10.04 0.65 -26.50
CA ASN A 599 -10.81 1.86 -26.24
C ASN A 599 -9.87 3.05 -26.26
N TYR A 600 -10.02 3.89 -27.27
CA TYR A 600 -9.24 5.11 -27.35
C TYR A 600 -10.02 6.22 -28.03
N VAL A 601 -9.58 7.43 -27.75
CA VAL A 601 -9.95 8.64 -28.46
C VAL A 601 -8.69 9.29 -29.00
N VAL A 602 -8.70 9.69 -30.27
CA VAL A 602 -7.69 10.53 -30.88
C VAL A 602 -8.26 11.93 -31.01
N LEU A 603 -7.54 12.89 -30.44
CA LEU A 603 -7.87 14.31 -30.41
C LEU A 603 -6.86 15.07 -31.28
N GLU A 604 -7.31 16.12 -31.97
CA GLU A 604 -6.44 17.08 -32.65
C GLU A 604 -6.50 18.42 -31.91
N TYR A 605 -5.32 19.00 -31.62
CA TYR A 605 -5.16 20.30 -30.96
C TYR A 605 -5.08 21.46 -31.94
#